data_AF-A0AAU3UNZ7-F1
#
_entry.id   AF-A0AAU3UNZ7-F1
#
_cell.length_a   1.000
_cell.length_b   1.000
_cell.length_c   1.000
_cell.angle_alpha   90.00
_cell.angle_beta   90.00
_cell.angle_gamma   90.00
#
_symmetry.space_group_name_H-M   'P 1'
#
loop_
_entity.id
_entity.type
_entity.pdbx_description
1 polymer ?
#
loop_
_entity_poly.entity_id
_entity_poly.type
_entity_poly.pdbx_seq_one_letter_code
_entity_poly.pdbx_strand_id
1 'polypeptide(L)'
;MRIASGLYAGVIATGLAVAALPAVATAAPVAQPQAPSDAAPVAEAVPPGGLITTFLHNQVTYCSIICPLAAQTAATIATTTSQAPGTLSTALQSNDAMTALGITAASITGPTNVEAQQTIVADGTIVAPRALNAFEVGVVGLMNVGPAAAEGFPAVTAALQAAQQDTYTAMNAPIVPYPTPTVTPHDAGQTAVVAVIDAGAAVVFPAFNTVLTAAFSAPDAAAQELAATGDPDQALAAGAETVTAAETSANTIITDALNNAVEKIAEANQ
;
A
#
# COMPACT_ATOMS: atom_id res chain seq x y z
N MET A 1 -38.39 6.27 23.96
CA MET A 1 -38.15 5.92 22.55
C MET A 1 -36.73 5.38 22.47
N ARG A 2 -36.58 4.17 21.92
CA ARG A 2 -35.41 3.28 22.07
C ARG A 2 -34.25 3.72 21.17
N ILE A 3 -33.08 4.00 21.75
CA ILE A 3 -31.78 3.89 21.08
C ILE A 3 -30.80 3.27 22.08
N ALA A 4 -30.98 1.97 22.31
CA ALA A 4 -30.06 1.13 23.07
C ALA A 4 -30.03 -0.20 22.33
N SER A 5 -29.04 -0.41 21.46
CA SER A 5 -28.62 -1.69 20.85
C SER A 5 -27.46 -1.55 19.85
N GLY A 6 -27.14 -0.35 19.34
CA GLY A 6 -26.19 -0.20 18.23
C GLY A 6 -24.70 -0.15 18.58
N LEU A 7 -24.33 0.21 19.82
CA LEU A 7 -22.93 0.48 20.18
C LEU A 7 -22.15 -0.73 20.71
N TYR A 8 -22.82 -1.86 20.96
CA TYR A 8 -22.18 -3.08 21.49
C TYR A 8 -21.70 -4.07 20.41
N ALA A 9 -21.99 -3.81 19.13
CA ALA A 9 -21.59 -4.69 18.03
C ALA A 9 -20.25 -4.28 17.36
N GLY A 10 -19.70 -3.10 17.69
CA GLY A 10 -18.52 -2.55 17.00
C GLY A 10 -17.15 -3.02 17.54
N VAL A 11 -17.11 -3.73 18.67
CA VAL A 11 -15.83 -4.05 19.36
C VAL A 11 -15.45 -5.54 19.24
N ILE A 12 -16.23 -6.38 18.56
CA ILE A 12 -15.98 -7.85 18.46
C ILE A 12 -15.66 -8.32 17.02
N ALA A 13 -15.57 -7.41 16.04
CA ALA A 13 -15.38 -7.78 14.63
C ALA A 13 -13.93 -7.74 14.09
N THR A 14 -12.91 -7.62 14.96
CA THR A 14 -11.49 -7.71 14.58
C THR A 14 -10.82 -9.02 15.04
N GLY A 15 -11.63 -10.01 15.42
CA GLY A 15 -11.17 -11.37 15.70
C GLY A 15 -11.46 -12.29 14.52
N LEU A 16 -10.42 -13.01 14.06
CA LEU A 16 -10.46 -14.17 13.16
C LEU A 16 -10.40 -13.89 11.64
N ALA A 17 -9.21 -13.57 11.15
CA ALA A 17 -8.78 -13.97 9.81
C ALA A 17 -7.27 -14.25 9.77
N VAL A 18 -6.79 -15.15 10.63
CA VAL A 18 -5.46 -15.76 10.46
C VAL A 18 -5.65 -17.27 10.46
N ALA A 19 -5.93 -17.82 9.29
CA ALA A 19 -5.91 -19.25 9.08
C ALA A 19 -5.35 -19.57 7.69
N ALA A 20 -4.32 -20.42 7.72
CA ALA A 20 -3.68 -21.16 6.63
C ALA A 20 -2.69 -20.40 5.72
N LEU A 21 -1.43 -20.40 6.14
CA LEU A 21 -0.29 -20.43 5.21
C LEU A 21 0.34 -21.83 5.27
N PRO A 22 0.44 -22.57 4.14
CA PRO A 22 1.23 -23.79 4.10
C PRO A 22 2.73 -23.43 4.16
N ALA A 23 3.51 -24.25 4.86
CA ALA A 23 4.96 -24.13 4.92
C ALA A 23 5.55 -24.29 3.50
N VAL A 24 6.30 -23.29 3.03
CA VAL A 24 7.04 -23.35 1.77
C VAL A 24 8.51 -23.65 2.08
N ALA A 25 9.04 -24.67 1.38
CA ALA A 25 10.40 -25.16 1.50
C ALA A 25 11.45 -24.10 1.10
N THR A 26 12.60 -24.15 1.76
CA THR A 26 13.75 -23.28 1.53
C THR A 26 14.42 -23.57 0.17
N ALA A 27 14.54 -22.56 -0.68
CA ALA A 27 15.31 -22.64 -1.93
C ALA A 27 16.77 -22.18 -1.70
N ALA A 28 17.70 -22.88 -2.34
CA ALA A 28 19.15 -22.69 -2.26
C ALA A 28 19.65 -21.39 -2.95
N PRO A 29 20.87 -20.89 -2.63
CA PRO A 29 21.35 -19.62 -3.15
C PRO A 29 21.78 -19.73 -4.62
N VAL A 30 21.40 -18.75 -5.43
CA VAL A 30 21.79 -18.63 -6.84
C VAL A 30 23.03 -17.74 -6.95
N ALA A 31 24.03 -18.20 -7.71
CA ALA A 31 25.31 -17.54 -7.91
C ALA A 31 25.20 -16.27 -8.78
N GLN A 32 25.92 -15.21 -8.39
CA GLN A 32 26.43 -14.13 -9.27
C GLN A 32 27.72 -14.61 -9.95
N PRO A 33 28.28 -14.01 -11.04
CA PRO A 33 28.11 -12.62 -11.54
C PRO A 33 28.12 -12.46 -13.09
N GLN A 34 27.99 -11.23 -13.62
CA GLN A 34 28.98 -10.59 -14.52
C GLN A 34 28.61 -9.15 -14.97
N ALA A 35 29.67 -8.36 -15.23
CA ALA A 35 29.73 -6.92 -15.46
C ALA A 35 29.16 -6.45 -16.83
N PRO A 36 28.91 -5.14 -17.03
CA PRO A 36 28.03 -4.62 -18.07
C PRO A 36 28.71 -4.51 -19.44
N SER A 37 27.92 -4.73 -20.50
CA SER A 37 28.31 -4.49 -21.89
C SER A 37 27.68 -3.17 -22.36
N ASP A 38 28.52 -2.21 -22.77
CA ASP A 38 28.13 -0.91 -23.34
C ASP A 38 27.62 -1.05 -24.79
N ALA A 39 26.43 -1.61 -24.94
CA ALA A 39 25.64 -1.50 -26.16
C ALA A 39 24.27 -0.93 -25.77
N ALA A 40 23.85 0.17 -26.40
CA ALA A 40 22.47 0.62 -26.29
C ALA A 40 21.56 -0.56 -26.69
N PRO A 41 20.70 -1.06 -25.78
CA PRO A 41 19.93 -2.25 -26.07
C PRO A 41 18.98 -1.94 -27.21
N VAL A 42 19.12 -2.67 -28.31
CA VAL A 42 18.01 -2.86 -29.26
C VAL A 42 16.88 -3.41 -28.40
N ALA A 43 15.74 -2.71 -28.37
CA ALA A 43 14.59 -3.15 -27.60
C ALA A 43 14.25 -4.59 -28.02
N GLU A 44 14.57 -5.55 -27.15
CA GLU A 44 14.28 -6.95 -27.39
C GLU A 44 12.75 -7.05 -27.42
N ALA A 45 12.22 -7.52 -28.56
CA ALA A 45 10.78 -7.58 -28.75
C ALA A 45 10.14 -8.37 -27.60
N VAL A 46 9.03 -7.86 -27.06
CA VAL A 46 8.31 -8.51 -25.95
C VAL A 46 8.14 -10.01 -26.24
N PRO A 47 8.69 -10.91 -25.39
CA PRO A 47 8.54 -12.34 -25.59
C PRO A 47 7.06 -12.74 -25.63
N PRO A 48 6.67 -13.79 -26.37
CA PRO A 48 5.30 -14.31 -26.32
C PRO A 48 4.87 -14.61 -24.88
N GLY A 49 3.77 -13.99 -24.44
CA GLY A 49 3.29 -14.10 -23.05
C GLY A 49 4.07 -13.26 -22.03
N GLY A 50 5.05 -12.46 -22.46
CA GLY A 50 5.96 -11.68 -21.62
C GLY A 50 5.25 -10.75 -20.63
N LEU A 51 4.16 -10.10 -21.03
CA LEU A 51 3.35 -9.28 -20.11
C LEU A 51 2.72 -10.11 -18.98
N ILE A 52 2.17 -11.29 -19.31
CA ILE A 52 1.52 -12.15 -18.31
C ILE A 52 2.57 -12.75 -17.37
N THR A 53 3.68 -13.25 -17.91
CA THR A 53 4.75 -13.84 -17.09
C THR A 53 5.42 -12.79 -16.21
N THR A 54 5.69 -11.59 -16.72
CA THR A 54 6.22 -10.48 -15.92
C THR A 54 5.20 -10.01 -14.88
N PHE A 55 3.90 -9.97 -15.18
CA PHE A 55 2.87 -9.65 -14.19
C PHE A 55 2.91 -10.64 -13.02
N LEU A 56 2.85 -11.95 -13.32
CA LEU A 56 2.90 -13.00 -12.30
C LEU A 56 4.21 -12.97 -11.51
N HIS A 57 5.34 -12.74 -12.19
CA HIS A 57 6.63 -12.57 -11.53
C HIS A 57 6.63 -11.36 -10.59
N ASN A 58 6.09 -10.23 -11.03
CA ASN A 58 5.95 -9.04 -10.19
C ASN A 58 5.07 -9.31 -8.97
N GLN A 59 3.97 -10.07 -9.08
CA GLN A 59 3.17 -10.44 -7.90
C GLN A 59 3.99 -11.23 -6.87
N VAL A 60 4.85 -12.15 -7.32
CA VAL A 60 5.74 -12.93 -6.44
C VAL A 60 6.81 -12.02 -5.84
N THR A 61 7.45 -11.17 -6.64
CA THR A 61 8.50 -10.26 -6.20
C THR A 61 7.97 -9.20 -5.23
N TYR A 62 6.81 -8.61 -5.50
CA TYR A 62 6.14 -7.68 -4.60
C TYR A 62 5.81 -8.36 -3.27
N CYS A 63 5.18 -9.54 -3.30
CA CYS A 63 4.95 -10.30 -2.08
C CYS A 63 6.25 -10.64 -1.34
N SER A 64 7.36 -10.94 -2.03
CA SER A 64 8.64 -11.18 -1.34
C SER A 64 9.16 -9.97 -0.55
N ILE A 65 8.69 -8.76 -0.88
CA ILE A 65 9.00 -7.52 -0.15
C ILE A 65 8.05 -7.32 1.03
N ILE A 66 6.73 -7.41 0.80
CA ILE A 66 5.71 -7.06 1.81
C ILE A 66 5.27 -8.24 2.69
N CYS A 67 5.25 -9.48 2.17
CA CYS A 67 4.74 -10.64 2.88
C CYS A 67 5.60 -11.04 4.10
N PRO A 68 6.95 -10.93 4.09
CA PRO A 68 7.74 -11.14 5.29
C PRO A 68 7.41 -10.14 6.40
N LEU A 69 7.19 -8.87 6.05
CA LEU A 69 6.83 -7.81 7.00
C LEU A 69 5.42 -8.06 7.59
N ALA A 70 4.47 -8.46 6.75
CA ALA A 70 3.13 -8.85 7.21
C ALA A 70 3.19 -10.10 8.11
N ALA A 71 4.03 -11.09 7.77
CA ALA A 71 4.25 -12.27 8.59
C ALA A 71 4.91 -11.91 9.94
N GLN A 72 5.84 -10.96 9.95
CA GLN A 72 6.45 -10.44 11.16
C GLN A 72 5.44 -9.72 12.04
N THR A 73 4.56 -8.90 11.46
CA THR A 73 3.43 -8.28 12.16
C THR A 73 2.55 -9.35 12.84
N ALA A 74 2.18 -10.40 12.10
CA ALA A 74 1.38 -11.50 12.64
C ALA A 74 2.11 -12.28 13.75
N ALA A 75 3.41 -12.52 13.59
CA ALA A 75 4.24 -13.16 14.62
C ALA A 75 4.33 -12.30 15.89
N THR A 76 4.46 -10.98 15.75
CA THR A 76 4.45 -10.02 16.85
C THR A 76 3.13 -10.05 17.61
N ILE A 77 1.99 -10.06 16.91
CA ILE A 77 0.67 -10.19 17.55
C ILE A 77 0.59 -11.50 18.33
N ALA A 78 0.98 -12.62 17.72
CA ALA A 78 0.90 -13.93 18.36
C ALA A 78 1.77 -14.01 19.62
N THR A 79 3.01 -13.51 19.54
CA THR A 79 3.96 -13.55 20.65
C THR A 79 3.54 -12.63 21.79
N THR A 80 3.20 -11.37 21.51
CA THR A 80 2.79 -10.40 22.54
C THR A 80 1.47 -10.81 23.21
N THR A 81 0.50 -11.30 22.43
CA THR A 81 -0.76 -11.84 22.99
C THR A 81 -0.51 -13.03 23.91
N SER A 82 0.43 -13.91 23.57
CA SER A 82 0.79 -15.05 24.43
C SER A 82 1.44 -14.61 25.76
N GLN A 83 2.11 -13.46 25.77
CA GLN A 83 2.74 -12.87 26.95
C GLN A 83 1.78 -12.02 27.79
N ALA A 84 0.66 -11.59 27.22
CA ALA A 84 -0.30 -10.68 27.83
C ALA A 84 -0.77 -11.09 29.24
N PRO A 85 -1.06 -12.38 29.54
CA PRO A 85 -1.44 -12.77 30.91
C PRO A 85 -0.34 -12.50 31.94
N GLY A 86 0.92 -12.74 31.57
CA GLY A 86 2.08 -12.44 32.42
C GLY A 86 2.23 -10.95 32.64
N THR A 87 2.16 -10.16 31.56
CA THR A 87 2.21 -8.69 31.61
C THR A 87 1.11 -8.11 32.50
N LEU A 88 -0.12 -8.61 32.38
CA LEU A 88 -1.25 -8.19 33.22
C LEU A 88 -1.01 -8.53 34.69
N SER A 89 -0.57 -9.77 34.97
CA SER A 89 -0.28 -10.20 36.33
C SER A 89 0.82 -9.36 36.98
N THR A 90 1.87 -9.01 36.24
CA THR A 90 2.93 -8.13 36.70
C THR A 90 2.42 -6.70 36.91
N ALA A 91 1.65 -6.16 35.97
CA ALA A 91 1.15 -4.78 36.05
C ALA A 91 0.18 -4.58 37.24
N LEU A 92 -0.67 -5.58 37.52
CA LEU A 92 -1.60 -5.55 38.68
C LEU A 92 -0.89 -5.55 40.04
N GLN A 93 0.39 -5.89 40.12
CA GLN A 93 1.14 -5.86 41.38
C GLN A 93 1.47 -4.45 41.86
N SER A 94 1.44 -3.46 40.96
CA SER A 94 1.91 -2.11 41.25
C SER A 94 1.00 -1.00 40.74
N ASN A 95 -0.09 -1.34 40.06
CA ASN A 95 -1.01 -0.38 39.45
C ASN A 95 -2.47 -0.76 39.72
N ASP A 96 -3.39 0.19 39.54
CA ASP A 96 -4.81 -0.12 39.50
C ASP A 96 -5.17 -0.96 38.25
N ALA A 97 -6.40 -1.50 38.25
CA ALA A 97 -6.84 -2.41 37.21
C ALA A 97 -6.86 -1.78 35.81
N MET A 98 -7.22 -0.50 35.67
CA MET A 98 -7.32 0.15 34.36
C MET A 98 -5.93 0.46 33.82
N THR A 99 -5.05 1.01 34.65
CA THR A 99 -3.63 1.21 34.31
C THR A 99 -2.96 -0.10 33.91
N ALA A 100 -3.21 -1.19 34.67
CA ALA A 100 -2.66 -2.50 34.35
C ALA A 100 -3.19 -3.07 33.02
N LEU A 101 -4.47 -2.85 32.70
CA LEU A 101 -5.04 -3.20 31.39
C LEU A 101 -4.41 -2.38 30.27
N GLY A 102 -4.23 -1.07 30.46
CA GLY A 102 -3.55 -0.19 29.52
C GLY A 102 -2.12 -0.66 29.23
N ILE A 103 -1.33 -0.92 30.27
CA ILE A 103 0.04 -1.46 30.14
C ILE A 103 0.04 -2.77 29.34
N THR A 104 -0.90 -3.67 29.64
CA THR A 104 -1.02 -4.95 28.94
C THR A 104 -1.41 -4.74 27.48
N ALA A 105 -2.40 -3.90 27.19
CA ALA A 105 -2.81 -3.59 25.83
C ALA A 105 -1.66 -2.94 25.04
N ALA A 106 -0.95 -1.97 25.62
CA ALA A 106 0.17 -1.27 25.00
C ALA A 106 1.33 -2.23 24.68
N SER A 107 1.53 -3.28 25.49
CA SER A 107 2.52 -4.32 25.23
C SER A 107 2.24 -5.15 23.97
N ILE A 108 0.99 -5.15 23.49
CA ILE A 108 0.56 -5.81 22.25
C ILE A 108 0.52 -4.80 21.11
N THR A 109 -0.20 -3.69 21.30
CA THR A 109 -0.50 -2.72 20.25
C THR A 109 0.73 -1.93 19.80
N GLY A 110 1.64 -1.58 20.70
CA GLY A 110 2.86 -0.83 20.36
C GLY A 110 3.78 -1.56 19.39
N PRO A 111 4.29 -2.75 19.74
CA PRO A 111 5.12 -3.55 18.81
C PRO A 111 4.38 -3.90 17.52
N THR A 112 3.07 -4.18 17.59
CA THR A 112 2.25 -4.48 16.41
C THR A 112 2.18 -3.27 15.47
N ASN A 113 1.97 -2.06 16.01
CA ASN A 113 1.92 -0.84 15.24
C ASN A 113 3.26 -0.61 14.52
N VAL A 114 4.39 -0.75 15.21
CA VAL A 114 5.73 -0.60 14.61
C VAL A 114 5.94 -1.54 13.41
N GLU A 115 5.62 -2.82 13.56
CA GLU A 115 5.81 -3.81 12.48
C GLU A 115 4.83 -3.59 11.32
N ALA A 116 3.58 -3.23 11.63
CA ALA A 116 2.58 -2.93 10.60
C ALA A 116 2.99 -1.72 9.74
N GLN A 117 3.54 -0.66 10.36
CA GLN A 117 4.03 0.51 9.62
C GLN A 117 5.12 0.16 8.61
N GLN A 118 6.00 -0.80 8.91
CA GLN A 118 7.02 -1.21 7.96
C GLN A 118 6.40 -1.78 6.67
N THR A 119 5.35 -2.59 6.83
CA THR A 119 4.60 -3.16 5.69
C THR A 119 3.92 -2.05 4.87
N ILE A 120 3.24 -1.12 5.55
CA ILE A 120 2.51 -0.01 4.92
C ILE A 120 3.47 0.89 4.14
N VAL A 121 4.61 1.24 4.73
CA VAL A 121 5.63 2.07 4.09
C VAL A 121 6.26 1.34 2.90
N ALA A 122 6.61 0.05 3.04
CA ALA A 122 7.17 -0.72 1.93
C ALA A 122 6.21 -0.80 0.74
N ASP A 123 4.91 -1.04 0.99
CA ASP A 123 3.89 -1.05 -0.06
C ASP A 123 3.75 0.34 -0.71
N GLY A 124 3.53 1.38 0.11
CA GLY A 124 3.25 2.74 -0.36
C GLY A 124 4.42 3.45 -1.03
N THR A 125 5.67 3.03 -0.79
CA THR A 125 6.86 3.70 -1.32
C THR A 125 7.61 2.90 -2.38
N ILE A 126 7.41 1.59 -2.46
CA ILE A 126 8.15 0.72 -3.39
C ILE A 126 7.19 0.02 -4.36
N VAL A 127 6.20 -0.71 -3.83
CA VAL A 127 5.36 -1.62 -4.63
C VAL A 127 4.28 -0.87 -5.39
N ALA A 128 3.42 -0.13 -4.69
CA ALA A 128 2.27 0.55 -5.26
C ALA A 128 2.66 1.58 -6.34
N PRO A 129 3.65 2.48 -6.13
CA PRO A 129 4.03 3.45 -7.14
C PRO A 129 4.55 2.81 -8.44
N ARG A 130 5.33 1.73 -8.33
CA ARG A 130 5.86 1.02 -9.49
C ARG A 130 4.74 0.32 -10.28
N ALA A 131 3.84 -0.37 -9.57
CA ALA A 131 2.71 -1.05 -10.19
C ALA A 131 1.78 -0.06 -10.91
N LEU A 132 1.51 1.09 -10.29
CA LEU A 132 0.70 2.15 -10.85
C LEU A 132 1.34 2.76 -12.11
N ASN A 133 2.63 3.07 -12.07
CA ASN A 133 3.36 3.60 -13.24
C ASN A 133 3.29 2.63 -14.43
N ALA A 134 3.46 1.32 -14.20
CA ALA A 134 3.35 0.33 -15.28
C ALA A 134 1.92 0.25 -15.86
N PHE A 135 0.90 0.44 -15.01
CA PHE A 135 -0.49 0.52 -15.45
C PHE A 135 -0.75 1.78 -16.29
N GLU A 136 -0.29 2.95 -15.85
CA GLU A 136 -0.41 4.22 -16.57
C GLU A 136 0.26 4.19 -17.93
N VAL A 137 1.49 3.66 -18.01
CA VAL A 137 2.20 3.43 -19.28
C VAL A 137 1.36 2.57 -20.23
N GLY A 138 0.75 1.50 -19.71
CA GLY A 138 -0.12 0.63 -20.52
C GLY A 138 -1.38 1.32 -21.00
N VAL A 139 -2.05 2.12 -20.15
CA VAL A 139 -3.25 2.88 -20.53
C VAL A 139 -2.91 3.93 -21.58
N VAL A 140 -1.87 4.75 -21.35
CA VAL A 140 -1.43 5.79 -22.31
C VAL A 140 -1.00 5.15 -23.64
N GLY A 141 -0.26 4.05 -23.60
CA GLY A 141 0.13 3.31 -24.80
C GLY A 141 -1.07 2.84 -25.61
N LEU A 142 -2.11 2.31 -24.95
CA LEU A 142 -3.34 1.86 -25.63
C LEU A 142 -4.17 3.02 -26.21
N MET A 143 -4.09 4.22 -25.63
CA MET A 143 -4.78 5.40 -26.17
C MET A 143 -4.26 5.80 -27.55
N ASN A 144 -3.01 5.45 -27.89
CA ASN A 144 -2.43 5.70 -29.22
C ASN A 144 -3.03 4.82 -30.34
N VAL A 145 -3.76 3.75 -30.00
CA VAL A 145 -4.36 2.84 -30.98
C VAL A 145 -5.50 3.48 -31.76
N GLY A 146 -6.33 4.30 -31.09
CA GLY A 146 -7.46 4.99 -31.70
C GLY A 146 -7.02 5.94 -32.83
N PRO A 147 -6.10 6.89 -32.57
CA PRO A 147 -5.52 7.75 -33.60
C PRO A 147 -4.85 6.97 -34.73
N ALA A 148 -4.10 5.91 -34.41
CA ALA A 148 -3.43 5.07 -35.40
C ALA A 148 -4.40 4.36 -36.37
N ALA A 149 -5.66 4.16 -35.98
CA ALA A 149 -6.68 3.58 -36.85
C ALA A 149 -6.95 4.42 -38.11
N ALA A 150 -6.77 5.75 -38.03
CA ALA A 150 -6.92 6.65 -39.17
C ALA A 150 -5.81 6.45 -40.23
N GLU A 151 -4.66 5.90 -39.83
CA GLU A 151 -3.49 5.63 -40.69
C GLU A 151 -3.47 4.19 -41.23
N GLY A 152 -4.44 3.36 -40.81
CA GLY A 152 -4.64 2.01 -41.29
C GLY A 152 -3.95 0.92 -40.45
N PHE A 153 -4.17 -0.33 -40.86
CA PHE A 153 -3.79 -1.51 -40.08
C PHE A 153 -2.30 -1.60 -39.68
N PRO A 154 -1.32 -1.22 -40.53
CA PRO A 154 0.09 -1.22 -40.12
C PRO A 154 0.37 -0.27 -38.95
N ALA A 155 -0.24 0.92 -38.93
CA ALA A 155 -0.07 1.89 -37.85
C ALA A 155 -0.71 1.40 -36.54
N VAL A 156 -1.90 0.79 -36.61
CA VAL A 156 -2.55 0.14 -35.46
C VAL A 156 -1.65 -0.95 -34.86
N THR A 157 -1.06 -1.78 -35.71
CA THR A 157 -0.16 -2.86 -35.26
C THR A 157 1.09 -2.29 -34.60
N ALA A 158 1.67 -1.25 -35.17
CA ALA A 158 2.82 -0.55 -34.58
C ALA A 158 2.48 0.09 -33.23
N ALA A 159 1.33 0.75 -33.11
CA ALA A 159 0.86 1.34 -31.85
C ALA A 159 0.63 0.28 -30.76
N LEU A 160 0.04 -0.85 -31.11
CA LEU A 160 -0.12 -1.97 -30.18
C LEU A 160 1.21 -2.58 -29.75
N GLN A 161 2.17 -2.70 -30.67
CA GLN A 161 3.50 -3.23 -30.37
C GLN A 161 4.27 -2.26 -29.46
N ALA A 162 4.19 -0.95 -29.70
CA ALA A 162 4.76 0.07 -28.84
C ALA A 162 4.15 0.02 -27.43
N ALA A 163 2.80 0.01 -27.33
CA ALA A 163 2.12 -0.11 -26.05
C ALA A 163 2.55 -1.36 -25.26
N GLN A 164 2.69 -2.51 -25.94
CA GLN A 164 3.19 -3.74 -25.31
C GLN A 164 4.63 -3.58 -24.83
N GLN A 165 5.51 -3.02 -25.66
CA GLN A 165 6.93 -2.85 -25.34
C GLN A 165 7.13 -1.87 -24.17
N ASP A 166 6.43 -0.74 -24.17
CA ASP A 166 6.54 0.28 -23.15
C ASP A 166 5.99 -0.26 -21.82
N THR A 167 4.84 -0.95 -21.85
CA THR A 167 4.29 -1.62 -20.66
C THR A 167 5.26 -2.66 -20.13
N TYR A 168 5.81 -3.52 -21.00
CA TYR A 168 6.78 -4.54 -20.61
C TYR A 168 8.03 -3.90 -19.98
N THR A 169 8.51 -2.80 -20.55
CA THR A 169 9.65 -2.05 -20.01
C THR A 169 9.34 -1.47 -18.63
N ALA A 170 8.18 -0.82 -18.47
CA ALA A 170 7.75 -0.26 -17.19
C ALA A 170 7.55 -1.35 -16.12
N MET A 171 7.00 -2.51 -16.49
CA MET A 171 6.84 -3.67 -15.60
C MET A 171 8.17 -4.31 -15.18
N ASN A 172 9.26 -4.06 -15.92
CA ASN A 172 10.61 -4.51 -15.60
C ASN A 172 11.51 -3.38 -15.08
N ALA A 173 10.97 -2.18 -14.84
CA ALA A 173 11.72 -1.08 -14.25
C ALA A 173 12.29 -1.47 -12.88
N PRO A 174 13.44 -0.89 -12.47
CA PRO A 174 14.05 -1.19 -11.18
C PRO A 174 13.08 -1.04 -10.00
N ILE A 175 13.24 -1.91 -9.00
CA ILE A 175 12.50 -1.82 -7.75
C ILE A 175 13.28 -0.91 -6.82
N VAL A 176 12.82 0.33 -6.69
CA VAL A 176 13.43 1.36 -5.85
C VAL A 176 12.35 2.15 -5.12
N PRO A 177 12.64 2.72 -3.93
CA PRO A 177 11.74 3.66 -3.29
C PRO A 177 11.47 4.88 -4.16
N TYR A 178 10.21 5.30 -4.24
CA TYR A 178 9.74 6.47 -5.00
C TYR A 178 10.26 6.48 -6.45
N PRO A 179 9.91 5.46 -7.26
CA PRO A 179 10.36 5.39 -8.64
C PRO A 179 9.88 6.62 -9.42
N THR A 180 10.77 7.20 -10.24
CA THR A 180 10.37 8.25 -11.17
C THR A 180 9.36 7.69 -12.17
N PRO A 181 8.21 8.37 -12.38
CA PRO A 181 7.26 7.95 -13.40
C PRO A 181 7.92 7.89 -14.78
N THR A 182 7.63 6.83 -15.52
CA THR A 182 8.10 6.61 -16.90
C THR A 182 6.99 6.84 -17.91
N VAL A 183 5.74 7.07 -17.47
CA VAL A 183 4.64 7.44 -18.35
C VAL A 183 4.92 8.80 -19.01
N THR A 184 4.75 8.87 -20.33
CA THR A 184 4.94 10.09 -21.13
C THR A 184 3.69 10.37 -21.95
N PRO A 185 2.70 11.12 -21.44
CA PRO A 185 1.53 11.53 -22.23
C PRO A 185 1.95 12.52 -23.33
N HIS A 186 1.34 12.40 -24.51
CA HIS A 186 1.69 13.19 -25.69
C HIS A 186 0.64 14.21 -26.11
N ASP A 187 -0.57 14.13 -25.54
CA ASP A 187 -1.67 15.03 -25.83
C ASP A 187 -2.55 15.32 -24.60
N ALA A 188 -3.51 16.23 -24.78
CA ALA A 188 -4.42 16.68 -23.74
C ALA A 188 -5.28 15.56 -23.15
N GLY A 189 -5.74 14.64 -24.00
CA GLY A 189 -6.55 13.49 -23.60
C GLY A 189 -5.75 12.51 -22.75
N GLN A 190 -4.52 12.21 -23.16
CA GLN A 190 -3.60 11.34 -22.40
C GLN A 190 -3.23 11.96 -21.06
N THR A 191 -2.93 13.27 -21.05
CA THR A 191 -2.63 14.00 -19.82
C THR A 191 -3.82 13.98 -18.86
N ALA A 192 -5.04 14.16 -19.37
CA ALA A 192 -6.26 14.08 -18.57
C ALA A 192 -6.50 12.68 -17.99
N VAL A 193 -6.25 11.62 -18.75
CA VAL A 193 -6.40 10.24 -18.28
C VAL A 193 -5.37 9.91 -17.19
N VAL A 194 -4.10 10.28 -17.38
CA VAL A 194 -3.06 10.11 -16.35
C VAL A 194 -3.46 10.89 -15.08
N ALA A 195 -3.93 12.13 -15.22
CA ALA A 195 -4.39 12.93 -14.08
C ALA A 195 -5.55 12.29 -13.31
N VAL A 196 -6.51 11.66 -14.00
CA VAL A 196 -7.61 10.92 -13.37
C VAL A 196 -7.12 9.64 -12.68
N ILE A 197 -6.17 8.92 -13.29
CA ILE A 197 -5.56 7.73 -12.69
C ILE A 197 -4.78 8.12 -11.43
N ASP A 198 -3.94 9.15 -11.47
CA ASP A 198 -3.22 9.73 -10.33
C ASP A 198 -4.20 10.04 -9.18
N ALA A 199 -5.31 10.72 -9.48
CA ALA A 199 -6.31 11.08 -8.48
C ALA A 199 -7.01 9.85 -7.86
N GLY A 200 -7.38 8.88 -8.69
CA GLY A 200 -7.95 7.61 -8.22
C GLY A 200 -6.95 6.80 -7.38
N ALA A 201 -5.69 6.77 -7.80
CA ALA A 201 -4.62 6.08 -7.10
C ALA A 201 -4.31 6.73 -5.74
N ALA A 202 -4.37 8.06 -5.64
CA ALA A 202 -4.24 8.78 -4.38
C ALA A 202 -5.27 8.32 -3.33
N VAL A 203 -6.50 8.01 -3.77
CA VAL A 203 -7.55 7.45 -2.90
C VAL A 203 -7.21 6.01 -2.48
N VAL A 204 -6.85 5.15 -3.44
CA VAL A 204 -6.67 3.70 -3.21
C VAL A 204 -5.38 3.37 -2.47
N PHE A 205 -4.34 4.17 -2.62
CA PHE A 205 -3.01 3.90 -2.06
C PHE A 205 -2.66 4.89 -0.94
N PRO A 206 -2.20 6.14 -1.17
CA PRO A 206 -1.87 7.09 -0.10
C PRO A 206 -2.96 7.30 0.98
N ALA A 207 -4.21 7.57 0.59
CA ALA A 207 -5.29 7.83 1.55
C ALA A 207 -5.69 6.56 2.30
N PHE A 208 -5.80 5.43 1.60
CA PHE A 208 -6.03 4.13 2.25
C PHE A 208 -4.91 3.75 3.22
N ASN A 209 -3.64 3.98 2.85
CA ASN A 209 -2.50 3.72 3.73
C ASN A 209 -2.54 4.60 4.99
N THR A 210 -3.04 5.82 4.89
CA THR A 210 -3.29 6.68 6.06
C THR A 210 -4.34 6.06 7.00
N VAL A 211 -5.43 5.54 6.44
CA VAL A 211 -6.48 4.83 7.20
C VAL A 211 -5.93 3.54 7.82
N LEU A 212 -5.13 2.78 7.07
CA LEU A 212 -4.52 1.55 7.54
C LEU A 212 -3.50 1.81 8.66
N THR A 213 -2.71 2.88 8.55
CA THR A 213 -1.83 3.36 9.63
C THR A 213 -2.65 3.65 10.88
N ALA A 214 -3.77 4.36 10.76
CA ALA A 214 -4.65 4.67 11.89
C ALA A 214 -5.25 3.42 12.55
N ALA A 215 -5.53 2.37 11.77
CA ALA A 215 -6.05 1.10 12.29
C ALA A 215 -5.09 0.43 13.29
N PHE A 216 -3.78 0.69 13.17
CA PHE A 216 -2.77 0.21 14.12
C PHE A 216 -2.39 1.25 15.17
N SER A 217 -2.33 2.53 14.79
CA SER A 217 -1.89 3.61 15.68
C SER A 217 -2.97 4.03 16.68
N ALA A 218 -4.26 3.95 16.34
CA ALA A 218 -5.33 4.37 17.24
C ALA A 218 -5.50 3.43 18.45
N PRO A 219 -5.51 2.08 18.29
CA PRO A 219 -5.49 1.17 19.44
C PRO A 219 -4.22 1.32 20.29
N ASP A 220 -3.08 1.62 19.67
CA ASP A 220 -1.82 1.88 20.36
C ASP A 220 -1.90 3.17 21.20
N ALA A 221 -2.33 4.27 20.62
CA ALA A 221 -2.53 5.54 21.33
C ALA A 221 -3.50 5.40 22.51
N ALA A 222 -4.65 4.74 22.29
CA ALA A 222 -5.61 4.49 23.37
C ALA A 222 -5.02 3.63 24.49
N ALA A 223 -4.28 2.58 24.14
CA ALA A 223 -3.66 1.70 25.12
C ALA A 223 -2.55 2.40 25.92
N GLN A 224 -1.73 3.22 25.26
CA GLN A 224 -0.70 4.03 25.91
C GLN A 224 -1.31 5.06 26.86
N GLU A 225 -2.38 5.75 26.45
CA GLU A 225 -3.07 6.73 27.29
C GLU A 225 -3.72 6.06 28.50
N LEU A 226 -4.36 4.89 28.31
CA LEU A 226 -4.90 4.09 29.42
C LEU A 226 -3.80 3.61 30.37
N ALA A 227 -2.62 3.25 29.83
CA ALA A 227 -1.46 2.84 30.61
C ALA A 227 -0.88 4.00 31.44
N ALA A 228 -1.01 5.23 30.95
CA ALA A 228 -0.47 6.42 31.61
C ALA A 228 -1.43 6.99 32.67
N THR A 229 -2.73 6.94 32.42
CA THR A 229 -3.73 7.67 33.20
C THR A 229 -4.67 6.76 34.01
N GLY A 230 -4.87 5.51 33.58
CA GLY A 230 -5.93 4.65 34.08
C GLY A 230 -7.34 5.12 33.73
N ASP A 231 -7.49 6.14 32.88
CA ASP A 231 -8.77 6.77 32.52
C ASP A 231 -9.26 6.27 31.14
N PRO A 232 -10.35 5.49 31.07
CA PRO A 232 -10.88 4.97 29.82
C PRO A 232 -11.46 6.05 28.89
N ASP A 233 -11.92 7.19 29.42
CA ASP A 233 -12.47 8.27 28.60
C ASP A 233 -11.34 9.02 27.89
N GLN A 234 -10.23 9.27 28.60
CA GLN A 234 -9.01 9.85 27.99
C GLN A 234 -8.39 8.90 26.96
N ALA A 235 -8.36 7.60 27.26
CA ALA A 235 -7.90 6.58 26.32
C ALA A 235 -8.72 6.54 25.03
N LEU A 236 -10.05 6.59 25.15
CA LEU A 236 -10.94 6.66 23.99
C LEU A 236 -10.71 7.95 23.19
N ALA A 237 -10.52 9.08 23.86
CA ALA A 237 -10.24 10.36 23.22
C ALA A 237 -8.93 10.32 22.43
N ALA A 238 -7.84 9.77 22.99
CA ALA A 238 -6.55 9.65 22.31
C ALA A 238 -6.63 8.75 21.05
N GLY A 239 -7.36 7.63 21.15
CA GLY A 239 -7.64 6.78 19.99
C GLY A 239 -8.47 7.51 18.92
N ALA A 240 -9.52 8.23 19.33
CA ALA A 240 -10.38 8.99 18.41
C ALA A 240 -9.62 10.14 17.72
N GLU A 241 -8.76 10.86 18.44
CA GLU A 241 -7.91 11.91 17.88
C GLU A 241 -6.99 11.36 16.79
N THR A 242 -6.41 10.18 17.01
CA THR A 242 -5.59 9.49 15.99
C THR A 242 -6.39 9.18 14.73
N VAL A 243 -7.64 8.73 14.87
CA VAL A 243 -8.55 8.47 13.73
C VAL A 243 -8.92 9.77 13.01
N THR A 244 -9.27 10.82 13.73
CA THR A 244 -9.62 12.13 13.15
C THR A 244 -8.44 12.76 12.41
N ALA A 245 -7.23 12.64 12.96
CA ALA A 245 -6.01 13.09 12.29
C ALA A 245 -5.78 12.33 10.97
N ALA A 246 -5.99 11.01 10.97
CA ALA A 246 -5.90 10.19 9.77
C ALA A 246 -6.97 10.53 8.72
N GLU A 247 -8.22 10.73 9.14
CA GLU A 247 -9.30 11.18 8.25
C GLU A 247 -8.96 12.54 7.61
N THR A 248 -8.47 13.48 8.41
CA THR A 248 -8.07 14.81 7.93
C THR A 248 -6.93 14.71 6.91
N SER A 249 -5.91 13.89 7.20
CA SER A 249 -4.79 13.64 6.30
C SER A 249 -5.24 12.97 5.00
N ALA A 250 -6.07 11.92 5.09
CA ALA A 250 -6.64 11.25 3.92
C ALA A 250 -7.46 12.21 3.05
N ASN A 251 -8.33 13.03 3.65
CA ASN A 251 -9.12 14.03 2.94
C ASN A 251 -8.24 15.09 2.26
N THR A 252 -7.16 15.51 2.91
CA THR A 252 -6.18 16.46 2.33
C THR A 252 -5.53 15.84 1.10
N ILE A 253 -5.02 14.62 1.20
CA ILE A 253 -4.41 13.89 0.07
C ILE A 253 -5.37 13.76 -1.10
N ILE A 254 -6.63 13.39 -0.85
CA ILE A 254 -7.65 13.26 -1.89
C ILE A 254 -7.93 14.62 -2.55
N THR A 255 -8.09 15.66 -1.74
CA THR A 255 -8.39 17.00 -2.23
C THR A 255 -7.25 17.56 -3.08
N ASP A 256 -6.00 17.41 -2.62
CA ASP A 256 -4.81 17.83 -3.35
C ASP A 256 -4.66 17.07 -4.66
N ALA A 257 -4.90 15.75 -4.66
CA ALA A 257 -4.85 14.95 -5.87
C ALA A 257 -5.92 15.36 -6.90
N LEU A 258 -7.15 15.65 -6.44
CA LEU A 258 -8.22 16.16 -7.30
C LEU A 258 -7.91 17.55 -7.85
N ASN A 259 -7.39 18.47 -7.02
CA ASN A 259 -7.02 19.82 -7.46
C ASN A 259 -5.89 19.77 -8.49
N ASN A 260 -4.85 18.99 -8.23
CA ASN A 260 -3.74 18.76 -9.16
C ASN A 260 -4.24 18.14 -10.48
N ALA A 261 -5.20 17.22 -10.41
CA ALA A 261 -5.77 16.64 -11.62
C ALA A 261 -6.55 17.68 -12.44
N VAL A 262 -7.35 18.52 -11.79
CA VAL A 262 -8.09 19.61 -12.44
C VAL A 262 -7.12 20.61 -13.08
N GLU A 263 -6.04 20.97 -12.39
CA GLU A 263 -5.01 21.88 -12.92
C GLU A 263 -4.32 21.28 -14.14
N LYS A 264 -3.81 20.05 -14.05
CA LYS A 264 -3.19 19.33 -15.19
C LYS A 264 -4.14 19.25 -16.40
N ILE A 265 -5.41 18.98 -16.17
CA ILE A 265 -6.43 18.94 -17.23
C ILE A 265 -6.64 20.34 -17.84
N ALA A 266 -6.71 21.39 -17.02
CA ALA A 266 -6.90 22.75 -17.49
C ALA A 266 -5.68 23.27 -18.28
N GLU A 267 -4.47 22.93 -17.86
CA GLU A 267 -3.24 23.23 -18.58
C GLU A 267 -3.16 22.51 -19.91
N ALA A 268 -3.52 21.23 -19.95
CA ALA A 268 -3.43 20.42 -21.16
C ALA A 268 -4.43 20.84 -22.26
N ASN A 269 -5.48 21.60 -21.91
CA ASN A 269 -6.50 22.11 -22.84
C ASN A 269 -6.22 23.54 -23.35
N GLN A 270 -5.09 24.15 -23.01
CA GLN A 270 -4.64 25.46 -23.50
C GLN A 270 -3.65 25.32 -24.66
#